data_AF-A0A8B6G9I4-F1
#
_entry.id   AF-A0A8B6G9I4-F1
#
_cell.length_a   1.000
_cell.length_b   1.000
_cell.length_c   1.000
_cell.angle_alpha   90.00
_cell.angle_beta   90.00
_cell.angle_gamma   90.00
#
_symmetry.space_group_name_H-M   'P 1'
#
loop_
_entity.id
_entity.type
_entity.pdbx_description
1 polymer ?
#
loop_
_entity_poly.entity_id
_entity_poly.type
_entity_poly.pdbx_seq_one_letter_code
_entity_poly.pdbx_strand_id
1 'polypeptide(L)'
;MASSKPIPCGPCYNAKVNTQAELWCYDCEEGLCSTCSGHHKISKSSRDHKTINIKSYKLSNKAIKTECDKHGQQLNLYCPSHLMPCCDECILTRHSKCSGITSLASVVEETKMEKSKESSDKDINSILDILNKIMVNKLENINRGEQQYDSIKGRIAEVRKKMNHHLDKLEKKLCKETETILSKEKLNASDLINEIEEKRGTLDGMKDYLHEVTTHSSTLQSFLGVHQIEQQVHQCQRYVDNLEDDERTKEFDINMEQNYEIEESLKKLESIESLGEVTVVKTISMNRETSVRREAQVQSREQSDINNMTMTIEKKIQISIGNWIRDMLCLIDGRVIIVKQFGTVNLLTSDGEIRKQLPIPGEAWSVTQINQNTFAITYPKEKVIKIFDMENETVAKVFKLDKQCYGLSFSNNSLAVGLTCWNNAEIRIIDLQGNTLKSIHVQSESTLLHMVYCYDRVIYSDYQGKAVYCVDGSGKQIWQYTQGLSEPEGLCIDTYGNTIVADGGSDRIIVISKDGQDSKVLINNHDELQLPQCICFSKHTESSGVISDYLGTYLANFNLSYK
;
A
#
# COMPACT_ATOMS: atom_id res chain seq x y z
N MET A 1 -8.42 -21.91 30.38
CA MET A 1 -9.40 -22.84 31.00
C MET A 1 -9.61 -22.41 32.45
N ALA A 2 -10.67 -21.67 32.77
CA ALA A 2 -10.99 -21.34 34.16
C ALA A 2 -11.70 -22.53 34.81
N SER A 3 -11.05 -23.13 35.81
CA SER A 3 -11.57 -24.20 36.65
C SER A 3 -12.73 -23.67 37.52
N SER A 4 -13.96 -24.12 37.26
CA SER A 4 -15.11 -23.83 38.13
C SER A 4 -14.96 -24.62 39.42
N LYS A 5 -14.93 -23.94 40.58
CA LYS A 5 -14.85 -24.58 41.91
C LYS A 5 -15.97 -25.64 42.06
N PRO A 6 -15.69 -26.81 42.64
CA PRO A 6 -16.70 -27.86 42.83
C PRO A 6 -17.80 -27.40 43.80
N ILE A 7 -19.07 -27.61 43.41
CA ILE A 7 -20.24 -27.20 44.18
C ILE A 7 -20.55 -28.28 45.23
N PRO A 8 -20.68 -27.94 46.53
CA PRO A 8 -21.04 -28.90 47.57
C PRO A 8 -22.53 -29.26 47.53
N CYS A 9 -22.86 -30.46 48.02
CA CYS A 9 -24.24 -30.87 48.26
C CYS A 9 -24.79 -30.11 49.48
N GLY A 10 -25.85 -29.31 49.31
CA GLY A 10 -26.46 -28.48 50.35
C GLY A 10 -26.90 -29.27 51.59
N PRO A 11 -27.71 -30.34 51.43
CA PRO A 11 -28.13 -31.17 52.56
C PRO A 11 -26.95 -31.84 53.30
N CYS A 12 -25.95 -32.34 52.57
CA CYS A 12 -24.76 -32.94 53.19
C CYS A 12 -23.91 -31.89 53.90
N TYR A 13 -23.74 -30.71 53.30
CA TYR A 13 -23.00 -29.59 53.88
C TYR A 13 -23.64 -29.13 55.21
N ASN A 14 -24.97 -29.03 55.25
CA ASN A 14 -25.73 -28.73 56.47
C ASN A 14 -25.58 -29.83 57.53
N ALA A 15 -25.45 -31.08 57.11
CA ALA A 15 -25.12 -32.21 57.98
C ALA A 15 -23.62 -32.31 58.34
N LYS A 16 -22.80 -31.30 57.99
CA LYS A 16 -21.34 -31.25 58.17
C LYS A 16 -20.57 -32.37 57.45
N VAL A 17 -21.18 -32.94 56.41
CA VAL A 17 -20.56 -33.94 55.53
C VAL A 17 -20.16 -33.26 54.23
N ASN A 18 -18.87 -33.32 53.88
CA ASN A 18 -18.36 -32.68 52.67
C ASN A 18 -18.51 -33.61 51.46
N THR A 19 -19.69 -33.61 50.84
CA THR A 19 -19.99 -34.38 49.63
C THR A 19 -20.22 -33.43 48.46
N GLN A 20 -19.64 -33.72 47.30
CA GLN A 20 -19.83 -32.93 46.09
C GLN A 20 -21.21 -33.19 45.47
N ALA A 21 -21.82 -32.14 44.94
CA ALA A 21 -23.06 -32.23 44.21
C ALA A 21 -22.81 -32.77 42.79
N GLU A 22 -23.71 -33.64 42.33
CA GLU A 22 -23.76 -34.12 40.94
C GLU A 22 -24.91 -33.45 40.17
N LEU A 23 -25.96 -33.07 40.88
CA LEU A 23 -27.16 -32.45 40.36
C LEU A 23 -27.37 -31.08 41.02
N TRP A 24 -27.88 -30.12 40.27
CA TRP A 24 -28.36 -28.84 40.79
C TRP A 24 -29.87 -28.79 40.67
N CYS A 25 -30.56 -28.45 41.76
CA CYS A 25 -31.99 -28.21 41.77
C CYS A 25 -32.26 -26.71 41.66
N TYR A 26 -33.02 -26.29 40.65
CA TYR A 26 -33.33 -24.86 40.46
C TYR A 26 -34.36 -24.36 41.47
N ASP A 27 -35.37 -25.16 41.80
CA ASP A 27 -36.44 -24.74 42.70
C ASP A 27 -35.98 -24.63 44.16
N CYS A 28 -34.95 -25.38 44.54
CA CYS A 28 -34.33 -25.30 45.87
C CYS A 28 -33.02 -24.52 45.90
N GLU A 29 -32.55 -24.05 44.74
CA GLU A 29 -31.27 -23.34 44.57
C GLU A 29 -30.07 -24.02 45.25
N GLU A 30 -30.03 -25.36 45.26
CA GLU A 30 -29.02 -26.13 45.98
C GLU A 30 -28.44 -27.30 45.16
N GLY A 31 -27.19 -27.65 45.48
CA GLY A 31 -26.52 -28.83 44.93
C GLY A 31 -26.94 -30.10 45.66
N LEU A 32 -27.09 -31.21 44.93
CA LEU A 32 -27.48 -32.52 45.44
C LEU A 32 -26.47 -33.59 45.00
N CYS A 33 -25.97 -34.38 45.94
CA CYS A 33 -25.22 -35.61 45.64
C CYS A 33 -26.18 -36.73 45.19
N SER A 34 -25.64 -37.84 44.69
CA SER A 34 -26.43 -38.98 44.21
C SER A 34 -27.47 -39.46 45.23
N THR A 35 -27.09 -39.62 46.50
CA THR A 35 -27.98 -40.05 47.59
C THR A 35 -29.08 -39.01 47.89
N CYS A 36 -28.71 -37.74 48.07
CA CYS A 36 -29.68 -36.67 48.35
C CYS A 36 -30.64 -36.47 47.18
N SER A 37 -30.17 -36.62 45.94
CA SER A 37 -31.03 -36.53 44.76
C SER A 37 -32.07 -37.65 44.69
N GLY A 38 -31.72 -38.87 45.14
CA GLY A 38 -32.66 -39.98 45.25
C GLY A 38 -33.81 -39.66 46.20
N HIS A 39 -33.49 -39.15 47.39
CA HIS A 39 -34.51 -38.72 48.35
C HIS A 39 -35.32 -37.52 47.85
N HIS A 40 -34.67 -36.57 47.18
CA HIS A 40 -35.31 -35.39 46.60
C HIS A 40 -36.38 -35.75 45.56
N LYS A 41 -36.12 -36.78 44.74
CA LYS A 41 -37.05 -37.27 43.71
C LYS A 41 -38.22 -38.09 44.26
N ILE A 42 -38.09 -38.67 45.45
CA ILE A 42 -39.12 -39.53 46.05
C ILE A 42 -40.01 -38.73 47.00
N SER A 43 -39.50 -37.65 47.59
CA SER A 43 -40.27 -36.81 48.51
C SER A 43 -41.41 -36.10 47.79
N LYS A 44 -42.62 -36.14 48.36
CA LYS A 44 -43.81 -35.46 47.82
C LYS A 44 -43.59 -33.95 47.61
N SER A 45 -42.75 -33.33 48.44
CA SER A 45 -42.49 -31.88 48.42
C SER A 45 -41.46 -31.43 47.38
N SER A 46 -40.72 -32.35 46.75
CA SER A 46 -39.61 -31.98 45.85
C SER A 46 -39.46 -32.87 44.61
N ARG A 47 -40.33 -33.88 44.45
CA ARG A 47 -40.29 -34.82 43.33
C ARG A 47 -40.49 -34.17 41.95
N ASP A 48 -41.18 -33.05 41.91
CA ASP A 48 -41.53 -32.32 40.67
C ASP A 48 -40.54 -31.17 40.36
N HIS A 49 -39.49 -31.00 41.17
CA HIS A 49 -38.49 -29.97 40.96
C HIS A 49 -37.56 -30.26 39.77
N LYS A 50 -37.13 -29.20 39.09
CA LYS A 50 -36.26 -29.27 37.90
C LYS A 50 -34.79 -29.39 38.33
N THR A 51 -34.20 -30.54 38.02
CA THR A 51 -32.80 -30.83 38.29
C THR A 51 -31.96 -30.95 37.01
N ILE A 52 -30.73 -30.42 37.02
CA ILE A 52 -29.75 -30.60 35.93
C ILE A 52 -28.45 -31.21 36.43
N ASN A 53 -27.75 -31.93 35.56
CA ASN A 53 -26.45 -32.52 35.90
C ASN A 53 -25.34 -31.46 35.76
N ILE A 54 -24.57 -31.30 36.84
CA ILE A 54 -23.53 -30.27 36.98
C ILE A 54 -22.33 -30.55 36.06
N LYS A 55 -22.07 -31.82 35.73
CA LYS A 55 -20.93 -32.21 34.87
C LYS A 55 -21.18 -31.93 33.39
N SER A 56 -22.43 -31.94 32.94
CA SER A 56 -22.78 -31.74 31.52
C SER A 56 -23.13 -30.29 31.15
N TYR A 57 -23.36 -29.41 32.11
CA TYR A 57 -23.60 -27.98 31.89
C TYR A 57 -22.73 -27.13 32.83
N LYS A 58 -21.94 -26.20 32.28
CA LYS A 58 -21.31 -25.16 33.11
C LYS A 58 -22.40 -24.24 33.65
N LEU A 59 -22.77 -24.43 34.92
CA LEU A 59 -23.72 -23.56 35.63
C LEU A 59 -23.23 -22.11 35.61
N SER A 60 -23.96 -21.24 34.89
CA SER A 60 -23.88 -19.80 35.10
C SER A 60 -24.79 -19.48 36.28
N ASN A 61 -24.23 -19.34 37.48
CA ASN A 61 -24.96 -18.98 38.72
C ASN A 61 -25.53 -17.54 38.73
N LYS A 62 -25.80 -16.93 37.57
CA LYS A 62 -26.53 -15.67 37.51
C LYS A 62 -28.02 -15.99 37.51
N ALA A 63 -28.65 -15.86 38.69
CA ALA A 63 -30.09 -15.78 38.76
C ALA A 63 -30.57 -14.70 37.77
N ILE A 64 -31.52 -15.05 36.91
CA ILE A 64 -32.15 -14.07 36.01
C ILE A 64 -33.00 -13.18 36.91
N LYS A 65 -32.52 -11.97 37.17
CA LYS A 65 -33.24 -11.01 37.99
C LYS A 65 -34.48 -10.53 37.24
N THR A 66 -35.61 -10.56 37.92
CA THR A 66 -36.88 -9.97 37.43
C THR A 66 -37.03 -8.51 37.84
N GLU A 67 -36.06 -7.98 38.60
CA GLU A 67 -36.03 -6.59 39.05
C GLU A 67 -35.09 -5.75 38.19
N CYS A 68 -35.45 -4.50 38.00
CA CYS A 68 -34.66 -3.52 37.28
C CYS A 68 -33.36 -3.23 38.04
N ASP A 69 -32.21 -3.50 37.42
CA ASP A 69 -30.89 -3.25 38.05
C ASP A 69 -30.66 -1.79 38.49
N LYS A 70 -31.43 -0.83 37.95
CA LYS A 70 -31.31 0.60 38.28
C LYS A 70 -32.29 1.08 39.35
N HIS A 71 -33.52 0.59 39.32
CA HIS A 71 -34.61 1.10 40.15
C HIS A 71 -35.12 0.07 41.18
N GLY A 72 -34.64 -1.17 41.12
CA GLY A 72 -35.05 -2.27 42.03
C GLY A 72 -36.50 -2.73 41.89
N GLN A 73 -37.27 -2.13 40.97
CA GLN A 73 -38.67 -2.45 40.72
C GLN A 73 -38.82 -3.62 39.74
N GLN A 74 -39.92 -4.37 39.84
CA GLN A 74 -40.21 -5.47 38.93
C GLN A 74 -40.30 -5.00 37.47
N LEU A 75 -39.74 -5.81 36.58
CA LEU A 75 -39.75 -5.59 35.14
C LEU A 75 -41.10 -6.05 34.58
N ASN A 76 -42.00 -5.11 34.34
CA ASN A 76 -43.37 -5.39 33.91
C ASN A 76 -43.64 -4.98 32.46
N LEU A 77 -42.71 -4.26 31.83
CA LEU A 77 -42.90 -3.60 30.53
C LEU A 77 -41.76 -3.95 29.57
N TYR A 78 -41.97 -3.80 28.26
CA TYR A 78 -40.95 -4.06 27.23
C TYR A 78 -40.87 -2.91 26.24
N CYS A 79 -39.65 -2.46 25.91
CA CYS A 79 -39.41 -1.43 24.91
C CYS A 79 -38.89 -2.06 23.61
N PRO A 80 -39.71 -2.13 22.54
CA PRO A 80 -39.28 -2.71 21.26
C PRO A 80 -38.13 -1.96 20.59
N SER A 81 -38.07 -0.63 20.72
CA SER A 81 -37.02 0.20 20.11
C SER A 81 -35.61 -0.09 20.64
N HIS A 82 -35.52 -0.62 21.87
CA HIS A 82 -34.25 -0.90 22.54
C HIS A 82 -34.08 -2.38 22.90
N LEU A 83 -35.06 -3.21 22.52
CA LEU A 83 -35.12 -4.65 22.77
C LEU A 83 -34.84 -5.03 24.24
N MET A 84 -35.42 -4.30 25.20
CA MET A 84 -35.16 -4.51 26.62
C MET A 84 -36.39 -4.43 27.53
N PRO A 85 -36.45 -5.24 28.60
CA PRO A 85 -37.48 -5.11 29.63
C PRO A 85 -37.25 -3.85 30.49
N CYS A 86 -38.34 -3.24 30.93
CA CYS A 86 -38.39 -1.97 31.66
C CYS A 86 -39.29 -2.09 32.90
N CYS A 87 -38.98 -1.33 33.94
CA CYS A 87 -39.93 -1.03 35.03
C CYS A 87 -40.67 0.29 34.73
N ASP A 88 -41.66 0.61 35.55
CA ASP A 88 -42.48 1.82 35.41
C ASP A 88 -41.64 3.11 35.42
N GLU A 89 -40.60 3.19 36.27
CA GLU A 89 -39.68 4.33 36.31
C GLU A 89 -38.76 4.46 35.08
N CYS A 90 -38.42 3.35 34.41
CA CYS A 90 -37.60 3.38 33.19
C CYS A 90 -38.32 4.10 32.04
N ILE A 91 -39.66 3.97 31.98
CA ILE A 91 -40.47 4.66 30.97
C ILE A 91 -40.40 6.16 31.17
N LEU A 92 -40.57 6.63 32.40
CA LEU A 92 -40.61 8.06 32.69
C LEU A 92 -39.26 8.76 32.48
N THR A 93 -38.16 8.03 32.66
CA THR A 93 -36.80 8.60 32.64
C THR A 93 -36.09 8.47 31.29
N ARG A 94 -36.00 7.26 30.72
CA ARG A 94 -35.20 6.96 29.52
C ARG A 94 -36.02 6.63 28.28
N HIS A 95 -37.19 6.02 28.47
CA HIS A 95 -38.02 5.56 27.36
C HIS A 95 -39.25 6.45 27.11
N SER A 96 -39.27 7.67 27.66
CA SER A 96 -40.40 8.60 27.57
C SER A 96 -40.72 9.07 26.15
N LYS A 97 -39.73 8.96 25.24
CA LYS A 97 -39.86 9.25 23.81
C LYS A 97 -40.00 8.00 22.94
N CYS A 98 -40.02 6.80 23.52
CA CYS A 98 -40.17 5.55 22.78
C CYS A 98 -41.66 5.25 22.58
N SER A 99 -42.08 5.02 21.34
CA SER A 99 -43.45 4.64 20.99
C SER A 99 -43.64 3.12 21.02
N GLY A 100 -44.81 2.65 21.48
CA GLY A 100 -45.17 1.22 21.40
C GLY A 100 -44.64 0.36 22.55
N ILE A 101 -44.54 0.92 23.76
CA ILE A 101 -44.21 0.14 24.96
C ILE A 101 -45.37 -0.79 25.29
N THR A 102 -45.08 -2.08 25.46
CA THR A 102 -46.06 -3.13 25.74
C THR A 102 -45.81 -3.78 27.09
N SER A 103 -46.79 -4.51 27.61
CA SER A 103 -46.58 -5.28 28.84
C SER A 103 -45.65 -6.45 28.56
N LEU A 104 -44.73 -6.73 29.48
CA LEU A 104 -43.83 -7.87 29.35
C LEU A 104 -44.62 -9.18 29.32
N ALA A 105 -45.74 -9.25 30.03
CA ALA A 105 -46.64 -10.40 30.04
C ALA A 105 -47.20 -10.70 28.64
N SER A 106 -47.66 -9.69 27.89
CA SER A 106 -48.18 -9.91 26.53
C SER A 106 -47.08 -10.33 25.56
N VAL A 107 -45.87 -9.77 25.69
CA VAL A 107 -44.72 -10.18 24.88
C VAL A 107 -44.33 -11.62 25.17
N VAL A 108 -44.36 -12.06 26.43
CA VAL A 108 -44.05 -13.45 26.81
C VAL A 108 -45.09 -14.44 26.28
N GLU A 109 -46.38 -14.08 26.29
CA GLU A 109 -47.45 -14.92 25.71
C GLU A 109 -47.35 -15.04 24.18
N GLU A 110 -46.96 -13.97 23.49
CA GLU A 110 -46.80 -13.96 22.03
C GLU A 110 -45.47 -14.59 21.57
N THR A 111 -44.43 -14.56 22.41
CA THR A 111 -43.10 -15.04 22.05
C THR A 111 -42.98 -16.54 22.24
N LYS A 112 -42.94 -17.28 21.12
CA LYS A 112 -42.53 -18.70 21.14
C LYS A 112 -41.05 -18.80 21.52
N MET A 113 -40.77 -19.13 22.78
CA MET A 113 -39.41 -19.23 23.35
C MET A 113 -38.45 -20.09 22.51
N GLU A 114 -38.95 -21.14 21.85
CA GLU A 114 -38.18 -22.00 20.95
C GLU A 114 -37.62 -21.23 19.74
N LYS A 115 -38.41 -20.35 19.12
CA LYS A 115 -37.98 -19.54 17.97
C LYS A 115 -36.98 -18.44 18.36
N SER A 116 -37.17 -17.82 19.53
CA SER A 116 -36.26 -16.79 20.05
C SER A 116 -34.88 -17.37 20.39
N LYS A 117 -34.86 -18.61 20.91
CA LYS A 117 -33.62 -19.35 21.18
C LYS A 117 -32.87 -19.66 19.89
N GLU A 118 -33.57 -20.20 18.88
CA GLU A 118 -32.97 -20.51 17.57
C GLU A 118 -32.37 -19.26 16.90
N SER A 119 -33.07 -18.12 16.97
CA SER A 119 -32.54 -16.85 16.44
C SER A 119 -31.28 -16.40 17.17
N SER A 120 -31.29 -16.46 18.50
CA SER A 120 -30.12 -16.05 19.31
C SER A 120 -28.94 -16.99 19.11
N ASP A 121 -29.18 -18.30 19.02
CA ASP A 121 -28.13 -19.29 18.71
C ASP A 121 -27.52 -19.02 17.33
N LYS A 122 -28.33 -18.64 16.33
CA LYS A 122 -27.86 -18.26 15.00
C LYS A 122 -26.99 -16.99 15.05
N ASP A 123 -27.40 -15.97 15.78
CA ASP A 123 -26.65 -14.71 15.93
C ASP A 123 -25.33 -14.93 16.68
N ILE A 124 -25.35 -15.73 17.76
CA ILE A 124 -24.14 -16.10 18.51
C ILE A 124 -23.16 -16.85 17.61
N ASN A 125 -23.64 -17.83 16.84
CA ASN A 125 -22.79 -18.57 15.92
C ASN A 125 -22.22 -17.68 14.81
N SER A 126 -23.00 -16.71 14.32
CA SER A 126 -22.52 -15.72 13.36
C SER A 126 -21.40 -14.85 13.95
N ILE A 127 -21.56 -14.36 15.19
CA ILE A 127 -20.53 -13.57 15.87
C ILE A 127 -19.28 -14.41 16.14
N LEU A 128 -19.43 -15.67 16.56
CA LEU A 128 -18.30 -16.58 16.76
C LEU A 128 -17.53 -16.83 15.47
N ASP A 129 -18.22 -16.98 14.34
CA ASP A 129 -17.58 -17.11 13.02
C ASP A 129 -16.77 -15.85 12.65
N ILE A 130 -17.32 -14.65 12.89
CA ILE A 130 -16.60 -13.39 12.68
C ILE A 130 -15.35 -13.33 13.56
N LEU A 131 -15.46 -13.68 14.85
CA LEU A 131 -14.33 -13.68 15.77
C LEU A 131 -13.24 -14.66 15.35
N ASN A 132 -13.61 -15.86 14.88
CA ASN A 132 -12.68 -16.84 14.34
C ASN A 132 -11.97 -16.32 13.08
N LYS A 133 -12.70 -15.68 12.16
CA LYS A 133 -12.12 -15.05 10.97
C LYS A 133 -11.13 -13.96 11.31
N ILE A 134 -11.43 -13.11 12.30
CA ILE A 134 -10.49 -12.08 12.80
C ILE A 134 -9.22 -12.75 13.36
N MET A 135 -9.38 -13.82 14.13
CA MET A 135 -8.25 -14.53 14.71
C MET A 135 -7.34 -15.14 13.63
N VAL A 136 -7.92 -15.81 12.63
CA VAL A 136 -7.18 -16.38 11.49
C VAL A 136 -6.45 -15.28 10.71
N ASN A 137 -7.14 -14.18 10.37
CA ASN A 137 -6.53 -13.05 9.67
C ASN A 137 -5.35 -12.45 10.44
N LYS A 138 -5.47 -12.35 11.78
CA LYS A 138 -4.37 -11.87 12.63
C LYS A 138 -3.18 -12.81 12.63
N LEU A 139 -3.41 -14.12 12.69
CA LEU A 139 -2.34 -15.11 12.59
C LEU A 139 -1.65 -15.07 11.23
N GLU A 140 -2.40 -14.97 10.14
CA GLU A 140 -1.86 -14.81 8.78
C GLU A 140 -1.06 -13.51 8.63
N ASN A 141 -1.53 -12.41 9.23
CA ASN A 141 -0.83 -11.14 9.20
C ASN A 141 0.51 -11.20 9.93
N ILE A 142 0.57 -11.91 11.07
CA ILE A 142 1.83 -12.18 11.79
C ILE A 142 2.79 -12.94 10.88
N ASN A 143 2.35 -14.07 10.31
CA ASN A 143 3.19 -14.89 9.41
C ASN A 143 3.69 -14.08 8.19
N ARG A 144 2.83 -13.24 7.61
CA ARG A 144 3.22 -12.35 6.51
C ARG A 144 4.25 -11.31 6.95
N GLY A 145 4.10 -10.74 8.16
CA GLY A 145 5.08 -9.82 8.74
C GLY A 145 6.45 -10.47 8.92
N GLU A 146 6.49 -11.72 9.37
CA GLU A 146 7.74 -12.49 9.49
C GLU A 146 8.39 -12.74 8.11
N GLN A 147 7.60 -13.13 7.10
CA GLN A 147 8.11 -13.30 5.73
C GLN A 147 8.64 -11.98 5.13
N GLN A 148 7.97 -10.86 5.39
CA GLN A 148 8.41 -9.54 4.95
C GLN A 148 9.72 -9.14 5.63
N TYR A 149 9.88 -9.42 6.92
CA TYR A 149 11.12 -9.21 7.65
C TYR A 149 12.28 -9.99 7.01
N ASP A 150 12.09 -11.28 6.73
CA ASP A 150 13.11 -12.11 6.10
C ASP A 150 13.45 -11.64 4.67
N SER A 151 12.45 -11.20 3.90
CA SER A 151 12.65 -10.62 2.58
C SER A 151 13.46 -9.32 2.61
N ILE A 152 13.14 -8.39 3.53
CA ILE A 152 13.87 -7.14 3.71
C ILE A 152 15.32 -7.43 4.12
N LYS A 153 15.52 -8.34 5.06
CA LYS A 153 16.85 -8.80 5.49
C LYS A 153 17.66 -9.36 4.31
N GLY A 154 17.02 -10.17 3.46
CA GLY A 154 17.63 -10.71 2.24
C GLY A 154 18.05 -9.62 1.26
N ARG A 155 17.19 -8.63 1.01
CA ARG A 155 17.48 -7.50 0.10
C ARG A 155 18.65 -6.65 0.60
N ILE A 156 18.71 -6.35 1.89
CA ILE A 156 19.82 -5.60 2.50
C ILE A 156 21.13 -6.36 2.28
N ALA A 157 21.14 -7.67 2.53
CA ALA A 157 22.32 -8.51 2.30
C ALA A 157 22.71 -8.56 0.81
N GLU A 158 21.75 -8.63 -0.10
CA GLU A 158 21.99 -8.65 -1.54
C GLU A 158 22.61 -7.35 -2.06
N VAL A 159 22.09 -6.20 -1.63
CA VAL A 159 22.64 -4.87 -2.00
C VAL A 159 24.10 -4.77 -1.55
N ARG A 160 24.39 -5.12 -0.29
CA ARG A 160 25.76 -5.13 0.22
C ARG A 160 26.67 -6.07 -0.57
N LYS A 161 26.18 -7.27 -0.91
CA LYS A 161 26.95 -8.25 -1.68
C LYS A 161 27.26 -7.74 -3.09
N LYS A 162 26.32 -7.08 -3.76
CA LYS A 162 26.52 -6.48 -5.09
C LYS A 162 27.56 -5.36 -5.06
N MET A 163 27.50 -4.46 -4.06
CA MET A 163 28.50 -3.40 -3.89
C MET A 163 29.90 -3.98 -3.67
N ASN A 164 30.05 -4.89 -2.71
CA ASN A 164 31.34 -5.52 -2.42
C ASN A 164 31.88 -6.26 -3.64
N HIS A 165 31.05 -7.03 -4.34
CA HIS A 165 31.48 -7.75 -5.53
C HIS A 165 32.00 -6.82 -6.64
N HIS A 166 31.42 -5.63 -6.78
CA HIS A 166 31.88 -4.65 -7.75
C HIS A 166 33.23 -4.04 -7.33
N LEU A 167 33.39 -3.70 -6.04
CA LEU A 167 34.64 -3.20 -5.48
C LEU A 167 35.77 -4.23 -5.63
N ASP A 168 35.52 -5.50 -5.28
CA ASP A 168 36.47 -6.61 -5.46
C ASP A 168 36.89 -6.75 -6.93
N LYS A 169 35.98 -6.51 -7.87
CA LYS A 169 36.27 -6.58 -9.31
C LYS A 169 37.17 -5.43 -9.76
N LEU A 170 36.94 -4.21 -9.26
CA LEU A 170 37.76 -3.04 -9.56
C LEU A 170 39.17 -3.18 -8.98
N GLU A 171 39.28 -3.62 -7.73
CA GLU A 171 40.54 -3.93 -7.06
C GLU A 171 41.35 -4.95 -7.88
N LYS A 172 40.74 -6.11 -8.19
CA LYS A 172 41.40 -7.15 -8.99
C LYS A 172 41.84 -6.67 -10.37
N LYS A 173 41.08 -5.76 -10.99
CA LYS A 173 41.44 -5.20 -12.28
C LYS A 173 42.69 -4.34 -12.16
N LEU A 174 42.71 -3.42 -11.20
CA LEU A 174 43.83 -2.50 -10.99
C LEU A 174 45.10 -3.24 -10.55
N CYS A 175 44.98 -4.24 -9.67
CA CYS A 175 46.11 -5.09 -9.28
C CYS A 175 46.71 -5.81 -10.49
N LYS A 176 45.88 -6.39 -11.36
CA LYS A 176 46.36 -7.07 -12.57
C LYS A 176 47.06 -6.14 -13.55
N GLU A 177 46.53 -4.93 -13.74
CA GLU A 177 47.16 -3.92 -14.60
C GLU A 177 48.54 -3.53 -14.04
N THR A 178 48.62 -3.30 -12.71
CA THR A 178 49.86 -2.99 -12.01
C THR A 178 50.88 -4.13 -12.08
N GLU A 179 50.45 -5.38 -11.86
CA GLU A 179 51.30 -6.57 -11.99
C GLU A 179 51.83 -6.74 -13.42
N THR A 180 51.03 -6.40 -14.43
CA THR A 180 51.43 -6.51 -15.84
C THR A 180 52.49 -5.48 -16.19
N ILE A 181 52.30 -4.23 -15.76
CA ILE A 181 53.28 -3.14 -15.93
C ILE A 181 54.59 -3.52 -15.23
N LEU A 182 54.52 -3.94 -13.96
CA LEU A 182 55.69 -4.34 -13.20
C LEU A 182 56.44 -5.52 -13.84
N SER A 183 55.71 -6.54 -14.31
CA SER A 183 56.31 -7.70 -14.97
C SER A 183 57.03 -7.31 -16.26
N LYS A 184 56.47 -6.37 -17.04
CA LYS A 184 57.09 -5.88 -18.27
C LYS A 184 58.39 -5.13 -17.98
N GLU A 185 58.37 -4.20 -17.02
CA GLU A 185 59.58 -3.44 -16.67
C GLU A 185 60.64 -4.32 -16.01
N LYS A 186 60.23 -5.31 -15.21
CA LYS A 186 61.15 -6.31 -14.66
C LYS A 186 61.85 -7.12 -15.75
N LEU A 187 61.12 -7.52 -16.79
CA LEU A 187 61.71 -8.25 -17.93
C LEU A 187 62.71 -7.35 -18.67
N ASN A 188 62.33 -6.12 -19.00
CA ASN A 188 63.21 -5.16 -19.66
C ASN A 188 64.53 -4.95 -18.90
N ALA A 189 64.43 -4.74 -17.58
CA ALA A 189 65.59 -4.56 -16.71
C ALA A 189 66.44 -5.84 -16.63
N SER A 190 65.81 -7.02 -16.53
CA SER A 190 66.52 -8.30 -16.49
C SER A 190 67.27 -8.59 -17.80
N ASP A 191 66.67 -8.28 -18.94
CA ASP A 191 67.29 -8.47 -20.25
C ASP A 191 68.51 -7.56 -20.41
N LEU A 192 68.40 -6.29 -20.01
CA LEU A 192 69.52 -5.36 -20.03
C LEU A 192 70.65 -5.78 -19.08
N ILE A 193 70.32 -6.25 -17.87
CA ILE A 193 71.32 -6.77 -16.92
C ILE A 193 72.09 -7.93 -17.56
N ASN A 194 71.40 -8.89 -18.18
CA ASN A 194 72.04 -10.03 -18.84
C ASN A 194 72.99 -9.58 -19.97
N GLU A 195 72.57 -8.62 -20.80
CA GLU A 195 73.42 -8.05 -21.86
C GLU A 195 74.68 -7.39 -21.27
N ILE A 196 74.53 -6.60 -20.20
CA ILE A 196 75.65 -5.93 -19.53
C ILE A 196 76.59 -6.95 -18.89
N GLU A 197 76.06 -8.01 -18.26
CA GLU A 197 76.87 -9.07 -17.67
C GLU A 197 77.67 -9.85 -18.71
N GLU A 198 77.10 -10.14 -19.88
CA GLU A 198 77.82 -10.79 -20.99
C GLU A 198 78.98 -9.91 -21.49
N LYS A 199 78.74 -8.61 -21.68
CA LYS A 199 79.78 -7.66 -22.09
C LYS A 199 80.86 -7.51 -21.02
N ARG A 200 80.48 -7.45 -19.75
CA ARG A 200 81.42 -7.41 -18.63
C ARG A 200 82.31 -8.64 -18.59
N GLY A 201 81.73 -9.84 -18.70
CA GLY A 201 82.50 -11.09 -18.72
C GLY A 201 83.49 -11.17 -19.89
N THR A 202 83.11 -10.63 -21.05
CA THR A 202 84.01 -10.51 -22.21
C THR A 202 85.21 -9.60 -21.90
N LEU A 203 84.96 -8.44 -21.27
CA LEU A 203 86.03 -7.51 -20.87
C LEU A 203 86.94 -8.07 -19.78
N ASP A 204 86.39 -8.80 -18.80
CA ASP A 204 87.17 -9.47 -17.77
C ASP A 204 88.10 -10.53 -18.38
N GLY A 205 87.59 -11.36 -19.31
CA GLY A 205 88.42 -12.32 -20.04
C GLY A 205 89.50 -11.66 -20.90
N MET A 206 89.20 -10.51 -21.51
CA MET A 206 90.21 -9.73 -22.25
C MET A 206 91.29 -9.15 -21.34
N LYS A 207 90.96 -8.76 -20.11
CA LYS A 207 91.92 -8.27 -19.13
C LYS A 207 92.89 -9.38 -18.69
N ASP A 208 92.38 -10.58 -18.47
CA ASP A 208 93.21 -11.76 -18.15
C ASP A 208 94.12 -12.12 -19.34
N TYR A 209 93.57 -12.13 -20.56
CA TYR A 209 94.33 -12.36 -21.77
C TYR A 209 95.41 -11.30 -22.02
N LEU A 210 95.11 -10.01 -21.76
CA LEU A 210 96.09 -8.92 -21.82
C LEU A 210 97.27 -9.20 -20.88
N HIS A 211 96.99 -9.66 -19.67
CA HIS A 211 98.01 -9.97 -18.69
C HIS A 211 98.88 -11.15 -19.16
N GLU A 212 98.28 -12.23 -19.65
CA GLU A 212 98.99 -13.40 -20.17
C GLU A 212 99.90 -13.03 -21.36
N VAL A 213 99.35 -12.25 -22.29
CA VAL A 213 100.03 -11.86 -23.54
C VAL A 213 101.16 -10.86 -23.32
N THR A 214 101.09 -10.05 -22.26
CA THR A 214 102.15 -9.09 -21.92
C THR A 214 103.27 -9.69 -21.08
N THR A 215 103.03 -10.84 -20.42
CA THR A 215 104.00 -11.47 -19.51
C THR A 215 104.71 -12.69 -20.10
N HIS A 216 104.06 -13.47 -20.98
CA HIS A 216 104.57 -14.79 -21.39
C HIS A 216 104.83 -14.96 -22.91
N SER A 217 104.55 -13.97 -23.76
CA SER A 217 104.64 -14.11 -25.23
C SER A 217 105.73 -13.26 -25.90
N SER A 218 105.98 -13.53 -27.19
CA SER A 218 106.94 -12.77 -28.01
C SER A 218 106.43 -11.37 -28.33
N THR A 219 107.34 -10.41 -28.59
CA THR A 219 107.01 -8.99 -28.87
C THR A 219 105.95 -8.82 -29.97
N LEU A 220 106.00 -9.65 -31.02
CA LEU A 220 105.02 -9.60 -32.12
C LEU A 220 103.65 -10.12 -31.68
N GLN A 221 103.59 -11.21 -30.90
CA GLN A 221 102.33 -11.73 -30.35
C GLN A 221 101.72 -10.76 -29.35
N SER A 222 102.54 -10.11 -28.52
CA SER A 222 102.07 -9.06 -27.62
C SER A 222 101.48 -7.86 -28.36
N PHE A 223 102.13 -7.39 -29.42
CA PHE A 223 101.62 -6.30 -30.25
C PHE A 223 100.28 -6.64 -30.91
N LEU A 224 100.16 -7.83 -31.51
CA LEU A 224 98.92 -8.28 -32.16
C LEU A 224 97.77 -8.49 -31.16
N GLY A 225 98.04 -9.11 -30.01
CA GLY A 225 97.02 -9.36 -28.98
C GLY A 225 96.52 -8.06 -28.34
N VAL A 226 97.41 -7.12 -28.03
CA VAL A 226 97.03 -5.79 -27.52
C VAL A 226 96.14 -5.05 -28.52
N HIS A 227 96.51 -5.03 -29.80
CA HIS A 227 95.73 -4.31 -30.81
C HIS A 227 94.34 -4.95 -31.05
N GLN A 228 94.24 -6.28 -30.93
CA GLN A 228 92.96 -6.98 -30.98
C GLN A 228 92.07 -6.62 -29.77
N ILE A 229 92.64 -6.47 -28.58
CA ILE A 229 91.93 -6.03 -27.38
C ILE A 229 91.47 -4.57 -27.53
N GLU A 230 92.35 -3.68 -28.01
CA GLU A 230 92.00 -2.26 -28.26
C GLU A 230 90.77 -2.14 -29.17
N GLN A 231 90.71 -2.92 -30.25
CA GLN A 231 89.57 -2.93 -31.17
C GLN A 231 88.26 -3.34 -30.47
N GLN A 232 88.31 -4.32 -29.58
CA GLN A 232 87.13 -4.83 -28.84
C GLN A 232 86.70 -3.87 -27.72
N VAL A 233 87.66 -3.24 -27.04
CA VAL A 233 87.40 -2.18 -26.05
C VAL A 233 86.71 -1.00 -26.73
N HIS A 234 87.14 -0.58 -27.92
CA HIS A 234 86.44 0.45 -28.69
C HIS A 234 85.00 0.08 -29.06
N GLN A 235 84.72 -1.20 -29.33
CA GLN A 235 83.35 -1.67 -29.57
C GLN A 235 82.50 -1.61 -28.30
N CYS A 236 83.05 -2.01 -27.16
CA CYS A 236 82.35 -1.91 -25.86
C CYS A 236 82.13 -0.46 -25.44
N GLN A 237 83.08 0.44 -25.71
CA GLN A 237 82.93 1.87 -25.44
C GLN A 237 81.73 2.45 -26.21
N ARG A 238 81.62 2.15 -27.51
CA ARG A 238 80.45 2.56 -28.30
C ARG A 238 79.13 1.99 -27.78
N TYR A 239 79.14 0.77 -27.25
CA TYR A 239 77.95 0.20 -26.62
C TYR A 239 77.56 0.98 -25.37
N VAL A 240 78.51 1.30 -24.50
CA VAL A 240 78.27 2.13 -23.30
C VAL A 240 77.78 3.52 -23.66
N ASP A 241 78.38 4.16 -24.66
CA ASP A 241 77.95 5.49 -25.13
C ASP A 241 76.50 5.45 -25.66
N ASN A 242 76.06 4.33 -26.26
CA ASN A 242 74.69 4.14 -26.73
C ASN A 242 73.70 3.76 -25.61
N LEU A 243 74.16 3.38 -24.41
CA LEU A 243 73.28 3.02 -23.30
C LEU A 243 72.53 4.25 -22.76
N GLU A 244 73.11 5.45 -22.84
CA GLU A 244 72.45 6.68 -22.40
C GLU A 244 71.10 6.94 -23.11
N ASP A 245 70.99 6.48 -24.36
CA ASP A 245 69.78 6.62 -25.18
C ASP A 245 68.82 5.41 -25.05
N ASP A 246 69.23 4.32 -24.39
CA ASP A 246 68.38 3.13 -24.21
C ASP A 246 67.40 3.36 -23.05
N GLU A 247 66.10 3.42 -23.37
CA GLU A 247 65.02 3.59 -22.38
C GLU A 247 65.08 2.58 -21.22
N ARG A 248 65.64 1.37 -21.44
CA ARG A 248 65.78 0.34 -20.40
C ARG A 248 66.76 0.72 -19.29
N THR A 249 67.62 1.72 -19.51
CA THR A 249 68.59 2.20 -18.52
C THR A 249 67.99 3.20 -17.52
N LYS A 250 66.82 3.77 -17.85
CA LYS A 250 66.16 4.74 -16.97
C LYS A 250 65.52 4.04 -15.77
N GLU A 251 65.59 4.68 -14.62
CA GLU A 251 64.87 4.23 -13.43
C GLU A 251 63.36 4.39 -13.63
N PHE A 252 62.57 3.44 -13.13
CA PHE A 252 61.10 3.49 -13.22
C PHE A 252 60.46 3.46 -11.83
N ASP A 253 59.41 4.28 -11.67
CA ASP A 253 58.55 4.32 -10.50
C ASP A 253 57.09 4.04 -10.90
N ILE A 254 56.40 3.20 -10.14
CA ILE A 254 54.99 2.90 -10.37
C ILE A 254 54.15 3.76 -9.44
N ASN A 255 53.46 4.76 -10.00
CA ASN A 255 52.61 5.69 -9.27
C ASN A 255 51.13 5.41 -9.56
N MET A 256 50.30 5.48 -8.52
CA MET A 256 48.85 5.42 -8.64
C MET A 256 48.27 6.82 -8.42
N GLU A 257 47.60 7.37 -9.43
CA GLU A 257 46.74 8.53 -9.25
C GLU A 257 45.40 8.10 -8.66
N GLN A 258 44.98 8.79 -7.59
CA GLN A 258 43.71 8.53 -6.95
C GLN A 258 42.58 9.02 -7.85
N ASN A 259 41.54 8.19 -8.00
CA ASN A 259 40.35 8.59 -8.72
C ASN A 259 39.50 9.52 -7.83
N TYR A 260 39.48 10.81 -8.17
CA TYR A 260 38.73 11.84 -7.46
C TYR A 260 37.22 11.52 -7.35
N GLU A 261 36.63 10.86 -8.34
CA GLU A 261 35.21 10.46 -8.30
C GLU A 261 34.95 9.40 -7.21
N ILE A 262 35.93 8.55 -6.91
CA ILE A 262 35.82 7.54 -5.85
C ILE A 262 35.87 8.20 -4.47
N GLU A 263 36.76 9.18 -4.26
CA GLU A 263 36.81 9.95 -3.00
C GLU A 263 35.51 10.73 -2.77
N GLU A 264 34.97 11.37 -3.80
CA GLU A 264 33.70 12.09 -3.69
C GLU A 264 32.54 11.14 -3.40
N SER A 265 32.54 9.96 -4.02
CA SER A 265 31.55 8.91 -3.78
C SER A 265 31.66 8.30 -2.38
N LEU A 266 32.87 8.15 -1.84
CA LEU A 266 33.10 7.71 -0.46
C LEU A 266 32.57 8.72 0.56
N LYS A 267 32.81 10.02 0.35
CA LYS A 267 32.22 11.09 1.19
C LYS A 267 30.68 11.07 1.14
N LYS A 268 30.11 10.79 -0.03
CA LYS A 268 28.66 10.60 -0.18
C LYS A 268 28.17 9.33 0.54
N LEU A 269 28.92 8.24 0.53
CA LEU A 269 28.59 7.01 1.27
C LEU A 269 28.69 7.17 2.79
N GLU A 270 29.70 7.89 3.28
CA GLU A 270 29.90 8.19 4.70
C GLU A 270 28.81 9.09 5.28
N SER A 271 28.17 9.92 4.44
CA SER A 271 27.04 10.78 4.82
C SER A 271 25.67 10.07 4.77
N ILE A 272 25.61 8.80 4.38
CA ILE A 272 24.37 8.01 4.42
C ILE A 272 24.13 7.53 5.86
N GLU A 273 23.22 8.19 6.57
CA GLU A 273 22.85 7.80 7.94
C GLU A 273 21.94 6.56 8.00
N SER A 274 21.26 6.21 6.90
CA SER A 274 20.39 5.03 6.83
C SER A 274 20.38 4.37 5.46
N LEU A 275 20.33 3.03 5.44
CA LEU A 275 20.18 2.23 4.21
C LEU A 275 18.73 2.19 3.70
N GLY A 276 17.82 2.84 4.42
CA GLY A 276 16.38 2.85 4.18
C GLY A 276 15.62 3.02 5.49
N GLU A 277 14.37 3.46 5.37
CA GLU A 277 13.48 3.64 6.51
C GLU A 277 12.50 2.46 6.60
N VAL A 278 12.44 1.82 7.76
CA VAL A 278 11.44 0.77 8.01
C VAL A 278 10.23 1.40 8.69
N THR A 279 9.23 1.74 7.89
CA THR A 279 7.97 2.29 8.40
C THR A 279 6.97 1.16 8.69
N VAL A 280 6.50 1.06 9.93
CA VAL A 280 5.39 0.16 10.27
C VAL A 280 4.08 0.84 9.90
N VAL A 281 3.55 0.50 8.73
CA VAL A 281 2.22 0.95 8.32
C VAL A 281 1.18 0.14 9.07
N LYS A 282 0.66 0.71 10.16
CA LYS A 282 -0.47 0.13 10.89
C LYS A 282 -1.76 0.47 10.16
N THR A 283 -2.04 -0.28 9.10
CA THR A 283 -3.35 -0.22 8.48
C THR A 283 -4.31 -0.99 9.38
N ILE A 284 -5.44 -0.38 9.71
CA ILE A 284 -6.56 -1.12 10.27
C ILE A 284 -6.97 -2.13 9.19
N SER A 285 -6.58 -3.40 9.36
CA SER A 285 -7.24 -4.55 8.71
C SER A 285 -8.52 -4.91 9.45
N MET A 286 -9.18 -3.95 10.12
CA MET A 286 -10.61 -3.99 9.93
C MET A 286 -10.74 -3.62 8.45
N ASN A 287 -11.21 -4.58 7.66
CA ASN A 287 -12.45 -4.26 7.00
C ASN A 287 -13.29 -3.56 8.10
N ARG A 288 -13.23 -2.23 8.20
CA ARG A 288 -14.48 -1.51 8.02
C ARG A 288 -14.94 -2.08 6.70
N GLU A 289 -15.65 -3.21 6.78
CA GLU A 289 -17.06 -3.22 6.52
C GLU A 289 -17.57 -1.78 6.30
N THR A 290 -17.08 -1.18 5.25
CA THR A 290 -17.54 -0.03 4.50
C THR A 290 -17.41 -0.43 3.04
N SER A 291 -16.68 -1.50 2.70
CA SER A 291 -16.97 -2.32 1.52
C SER A 291 -17.88 -3.49 1.88
N VAL A 292 -17.63 -4.25 2.96
CA VAL A 292 -18.49 -5.40 3.34
C VAL A 292 -19.75 -5.03 4.17
N ARG A 293 -19.75 -3.99 5.04
CA ARG A 293 -21.04 -3.38 5.47
C ARG A 293 -21.62 -2.53 4.36
N ARG A 294 -20.88 -2.04 3.35
CA ARG A 294 -21.60 -1.52 2.17
C ARG A 294 -22.20 -2.68 1.39
N GLU A 295 -21.59 -3.84 1.24
CA GLU A 295 -22.23 -4.99 0.60
C GLU A 295 -23.41 -5.54 1.43
N ALA A 296 -23.28 -5.62 2.76
CA ALA A 296 -24.35 -6.08 3.65
C ALA A 296 -25.40 -5.00 4.01
N GLN A 297 -25.07 -3.70 3.96
CA GLN A 297 -26.01 -2.58 4.09
C GLN A 297 -26.57 -2.09 2.74
N VAL A 298 -25.93 -2.34 1.60
CA VAL A 298 -26.50 -2.09 0.25
C VAL A 298 -27.41 -3.25 -0.15
N GLN A 299 -27.23 -4.44 0.42
CA GLN A 299 -28.23 -5.52 0.34
C GLN A 299 -29.39 -5.35 1.34
N SER A 300 -29.26 -4.52 2.39
CA SER A 300 -30.33 -4.30 3.40
C SER A 300 -30.89 -2.88 3.45
N ARG A 301 -30.34 -1.92 2.68
CA ARG A 301 -31.00 -0.64 2.37
C ARG A 301 -31.84 -0.86 1.13
N GLU A 302 -33.11 -0.49 1.22
CA GLU A 302 -34.04 -0.41 0.09
C GLU A 302 -33.32 0.21 -1.12
N GLN A 303 -33.54 -0.36 -2.31
CA GLN A 303 -32.97 0.10 -3.58
C GLN A 303 -32.92 1.63 -3.63
N SER A 304 -31.74 2.22 -3.86
CA SER A 304 -31.64 3.64 -4.18
C SER A 304 -32.32 3.85 -5.53
N ASP A 305 -33.58 4.26 -5.51
CA ASP A 305 -34.27 4.67 -6.73
C ASP A 305 -33.64 5.98 -7.21
N ILE A 306 -32.90 5.93 -8.33
CA ILE A 306 -32.27 7.12 -8.90
C ILE A 306 -33.31 8.18 -9.27
N ASN A 307 -34.59 7.80 -9.44
CA ASN A 307 -35.68 8.74 -9.72
C ASN A 307 -35.93 9.73 -8.58
N ASN A 308 -35.55 9.35 -7.36
CA ASN A 308 -35.69 10.16 -6.16
C ASN A 308 -34.46 11.03 -5.84
N MET A 309 -33.44 10.98 -6.70
CA MET A 309 -32.23 11.78 -6.53
C MET A 309 -32.42 13.20 -7.07
N THR A 310 -31.98 14.18 -6.31
CA THR A 310 -31.88 15.57 -6.76
C THR A 310 -30.52 16.14 -6.40
N MET A 311 -29.89 16.84 -7.34
CA MET A 311 -28.67 17.59 -7.11
C MET A 311 -28.99 19.09 -7.11
N THR A 312 -28.41 19.83 -6.19
CA THR A 312 -28.58 21.29 -6.09
C THR A 312 -27.21 21.96 -6.01
N ILE A 313 -27.04 23.06 -6.73
CA ILE A 313 -25.84 23.90 -6.64
C ILE A 313 -26.04 24.93 -5.53
N GLU A 314 -25.23 24.86 -4.48
CA GLU A 314 -25.33 25.72 -3.31
C GLU A 314 -24.56 27.03 -3.49
N LYS A 315 -23.37 26.98 -4.11
CA LYS A 315 -22.48 28.13 -4.28
C LYS A 315 -21.57 27.95 -5.48
N LYS A 316 -21.43 29.01 -6.29
CA LYS A 316 -20.37 29.12 -7.31
C LYS A 316 -19.26 30.03 -6.83
N ILE A 317 -18.02 29.60 -7.02
CA ILE A 317 -16.82 30.33 -6.61
C ILE A 317 -15.95 30.52 -7.85
N GLN A 318 -15.65 31.76 -8.19
CA GLN A 318 -14.68 32.07 -9.24
C GLN A 318 -13.27 31.81 -8.72
N ILE A 319 -12.45 31.12 -9.51
CA ILE A 319 -11.09 30.76 -9.10
C ILE A 319 -10.05 31.42 -10.03
N SER A 320 -9.05 32.06 -9.43
CA SER A 320 -8.03 32.85 -10.17
C SER A 320 -6.87 32.00 -10.69
N ILE A 321 -7.12 30.72 -10.96
CA ILE A 321 -6.08 29.73 -11.29
C ILE A 321 -5.98 29.52 -12.83
N GLY A 322 -6.89 30.07 -13.63
CA GLY A 322 -6.90 29.91 -15.09
C GLY A 322 -7.56 28.61 -15.56
N ASN A 323 -7.65 28.44 -16.88
CA ASN A 323 -8.48 27.42 -17.54
C ASN A 323 -7.83 26.02 -17.56
N TRP A 324 -8.61 25.00 -17.95
CA TRP A 324 -8.21 23.61 -18.21
C TRP A 324 -7.80 22.81 -16.98
N ILE A 325 -8.75 22.68 -16.06
CA ILE A 325 -8.68 21.69 -14.97
C ILE A 325 -8.78 20.29 -15.60
N ARG A 326 -7.82 19.42 -15.26
CA ARG A 326 -7.77 18.04 -15.76
C ARG A 326 -8.39 17.04 -14.81
N ASP A 327 -8.23 17.25 -13.51
CA ASP A 327 -8.82 16.39 -12.48
C ASP A 327 -8.92 17.16 -11.15
N MET A 328 -9.86 16.74 -10.30
CA MET A 328 -10.10 17.32 -8.98
C MET A 328 -10.33 16.25 -7.92
N LEU A 329 -9.77 16.47 -6.74
CA LEU A 329 -9.91 15.55 -5.61
C LEU A 329 -10.25 16.31 -4.33
N CYS A 330 -11.41 16.00 -3.74
CA CYS A 330 -11.72 16.41 -2.38
C CYS A 330 -11.01 15.48 -1.37
N LEU A 331 -10.21 16.09 -0.50
CA LEU A 331 -9.50 15.41 0.58
C LEU A 331 -10.43 15.14 1.77
N ILE A 332 -9.99 14.20 2.62
CA ILE A 332 -10.68 13.82 3.86
C ILE A 332 -10.80 14.99 4.85
N ASP A 333 -10.06 16.08 4.69
CA ASP A 333 -10.18 17.27 5.55
C ASP A 333 -11.01 18.40 4.92
N GLY A 334 -11.60 18.17 3.74
CA GLY A 334 -12.44 19.14 3.03
C GLY A 334 -11.68 20.09 2.11
N ARG A 335 -10.34 19.98 2.02
CA ARG A 335 -9.55 20.69 1.00
C ARG A 335 -9.75 20.05 -0.38
N VAL A 336 -9.51 20.82 -1.44
CA VAL A 336 -9.64 20.35 -2.83
C VAL A 336 -8.28 20.46 -3.52
N ILE A 337 -7.79 19.35 -4.06
CA ILE A 337 -6.62 19.34 -4.96
C ILE A 337 -7.13 19.52 -6.39
N ILE A 338 -6.49 20.43 -7.12
CA ILE A 338 -6.77 20.67 -8.54
C ILE A 338 -5.51 20.42 -9.36
N VAL A 339 -5.66 19.54 -10.37
CA VAL A 339 -4.64 19.24 -11.37
C VAL A 339 -4.97 19.97 -12.67
N LYS A 340 -3.95 20.53 -13.32
CA LYS A 340 -4.09 21.27 -14.58
C LYS A 340 -3.22 20.68 -15.67
N GLN A 341 -3.63 20.93 -16.91
CA GLN A 341 -2.92 20.47 -18.10
C GLN A 341 -1.50 21.07 -18.23
N PHE A 342 -1.32 22.32 -17.82
CA PHE A 342 -0.05 23.05 -17.92
C PHE A 342 0.20 23.84 -16.63
N GLY A 343 1.05 23.31 -15.74
CA GLY A 343 1.50 24.06 -14.55
C GLY A 343 1.55 23.23 -13.27
N THR A 344 1.52 23.94 -12.15
CA THR A 344 1.61 23.38 -10.79
C THR A 344 0.31 22.75 -10.33
N VAL A 345 0.39 21.80 -9.39
CA VAL A 345 -0.76 21.24 -8.68
C VAL A 345 -1.14 22.20 -7.56
N ASN A 346 -2.40 22.64 -7.56
CA ASN A 346 -2.88 23.65 -6.63
C ASN A 346 -3.70 22.99 -5.51
N LEU A 347 -3.42 23.35 -4.26
CA LEU A 347 -4.24 22.96 -3.11
C LEU A 347 -5.11 24.14 -2.69
N LEU A 348 -6.42 23.97 -2.81
CA LEU A 348 -7.42 24.96 -2.42
C LEU A 348 -8.11 24.56 -1.11
N THR A 349 -8.54 25.55 -0.35
CA THR A 349 -9.51 25.33 0.72
C THR A 349 -10.95 25.32 0.20
N SER A 350 -11.85 24.81 1.04
CA SER A 350 -13.29 24.67 0.76
C SER A 350 -14.01 25.98 0.41
N ASP A 351 -13.38 27.12 0.66
CA ASP A 351 -13.82 28.47 0.32
C ASP A 351 -13.31 28.97 -1.05
N GLY A 352 -12.48 28.19 -1.75
CA GLY A 352 -11.91 28.51 -3.06
C GLY A 352 -10.63 29.37 -3.00
N GLU A 353 -10.11 29.66 -1.81
CA GLU A 353 -8.82 30.33 -1.67
C GLU A 353 -7.66 29.34 -1.88
N ILE A 354 -6.66 29.77 -2.64
CA ILE A 354 -5.44 28.99 -2.87
C ILE A 354 -4.59 29.11 -1.60
N ARG A 355 -4.58 28.08 -0.75
CA ARG A 355 -3.73 28.09 0.44
C ARG A 355 -2.28 27.75 0.14
N LYS A 356 -2.05 26.90 -0.85
CA LYS A 356 -0.70 26.42 -1.17
C LYS A 356 -0.61 25.96 -2.62
N GLN A 357 0.36 26.50 -3.35
CA GLN A 357 0.80 25.92 -4.62
C GLN A 357 1.89 24.91 -4.33
N LEU A 358 1.65 23.64 -4.66
CA LEU A 358 2.71 22.65 -4.64
C LEU A 358 3.46 22.79 -5.96
N PRO A 359 4.77 23.13 -5.96
CA PRO A 359 5.56 23.24 -7.17
C PRO A 359 5.83 21.83 -7.70
N ILE A 360 4.84 21.28 -8.39
CA ILE A 360 4.92 19.95 -8.97
C ILE A 360 5.21 20.12 -10.46
N PRO A 361 6.47 19.91 -10.91
CA PRO A 361 6.85 20.10 -12.29
C PRO A 361 6.35 18.95 -13.18
N GLY A 362 5.95 19.31 -14.40
CA GLY A 362 5.52 18.37 -15.43
C GLY A 362 4.05 18.53 -15.80
N GLU A 363 3.62 17.80 -16.84
CA GLU A 363 2.23 17.77 -17.28
C GLU A 363 1.47 16.67 -16.52
N ALA A 364 0.93 17.04 -15.36
CA ALA A 364 0.09 16.18 -14.54
C ALA A 364 -1.30 16.01 -15.18
N TRP A 365 -1.92 14.84 -15.00
CA TRP A 365 -3.22 14.53 -15.61
C TRP A 365 -4.31 14.20 -14.60
N SER A 366 -4.17 13.10 -13.86
CA SER A 366 -5.16 12.63 -12.89
C SER A 366 -4.55 12.48 -11.50
N VAL A 367 -5.37 12.63 -10.46
CA VAL A 367 -4.96 12.57 -9.06
C VAL A 367 -5.88 11.66 -8.25
N THR A 368 -5.29 10.90 -7.34
CA THR A 368 -6.07 10.11 -6.38
C THR A 368 -5.42 10.09 -5.00
N GLN A 369 -6.23 9.98 -3.95
CA GLN A 369 -5.73 9.92 -2.58
C GLN A 369 -5.43 8.48 -2.18
N ILE A 370 -4.22 8.22 -1.65
CA ILE A 370 -3.86 6.91 -1.11
C ILE A 370 -4.19 6.85 0.39
N ASN A 371 -3.80 7.87 1.16
CA ASN A 371 -4.13 8.00 2.58
C ASN A 371 -4.21 9.48 3.00
N GLN A 372 -4.30 9.76 4.30
CA GLN A 372 -4.44 11.13 4.81
C GLN A 372 -3.28 12.07 4.39
N ASN A 373 -2.07 11.54 4.18
CA ASN A 373 -0.87 12.33 3.93
C ASN A 373 -0.29 12.13 2.52
N THR A 374 -0.77 11.15 1.74
CA THR A 374 -0.22 10.87 0.40
C THR A 374 -1.27 10.81 -0.69
N PHE A 375 -0.88 11.31 -1.87
CA PHE A 375 -1.66 11.25 -3.10
C PHE A 375 -0.77 10.80 -4.27
N ALA A 376 -1.38 10.23 -5.30
CA ALA A 376 -0.69 9.80 -6.52
C ALA A 376 -1.17 10.64 -7.70
N ILE A 377 -0.25 10.92 -8.63
CA ILE A 377 -0.50 11.69 -9.85
C ILE A 377 0.09 10.97 -11.07
N THR A 378 -0.65 10.96 -12.18
CA THR A 378 -0.17 10.49 -13.49
C THR A 378 0.50 11.59 -14.30
N TYR A 379 1.57 11.22 -15.02
CA TYR A 379 2.30 12.07 -15.96
C TYR A 379 2.37 11.37 -17.32
N PRO A 380 1.44 11.65 -18.25
CA PRO A 380 1.34 10.92 -19.51
C PRO A 380 2.60 10.99 -20.37
N LYS A 381 3.21 12.17 -20.51
CA LYS A 381 4.43 12.37 -21.32
C LYS A 381 5.64 11.63 -20.76
N GLU A 382 5.80 11.65 -19.43
CA GLU A 382 6.89 10.97 -18.73
C GLU A 382 6.64 9.46 -18.57
N LYS A 383 5.40 9.00 -18.77
CA LYS A 383 4.95 7.62 -18.52
C LYS A 383 5.23 7.18 -17.08
N VAL A 384 4.92 8.04 -16.12
CA VAL A 384 5.13 7.74 -14.69
C VAL A 384 3.93 8.08 -13.84
N ILE A 385 3.80 7.37 -12.72
CA ILE A 385 2.98 7.77 -11.58
C ILE A 385 3.92 8.24 -10.48
N LYS A 386 3.69 9.43 -9.95
CA LYS A 386 4.46 9.96 -8.82
C LYS A 386 3.56 9.97 -7.59
N ILE A 387 4.02 9.36 -6.49
CA ILE A 387 3.38 9.44 -5.18
C ILE A 387 4.02 10.60 -4.43
N PHE A 388 3.20 11.55 -4.00
CA PHE A 388 3.61 12.72 -3.26
C PHE A 388 3.21 12.61 -1.79
N ASP A 389 4.09 13.12 -0.94
CA ASP A 389 3.85 13.35 0.47
C ASP A 389 3.43 14.81 0.67
N MET A 390 2.26 15.03 1.27
CA MET A 390 1.74 16.38 1.54
C MET A 390 2.48 17.10 2.67
N GLU A 391 2.98 16.37 3.66
CA GLU A 391 3.69 16.96 4.81
C GLU A 391 5.11 17.36 4.43
N ASN A 392 5.81 16.45 3.75
CA ASN A 392 7.21 16.64 3.38
C ASN A 392 7.42 17.36 2.05
N GLU A 393 6.34 17.56 1.26
CA GLU A 393 6.37 18.21 -0.05
C GLU A 393 7.34 17.55 -1.06
N THR A 394 7.56 16.25 -0.91
CA THR A 394 8.50 15.48 -1.72
C THR A 394 7.79 14.37 -2.48
N VAL A 395 8.45 13.92 -3.55
CA VAL A 395 8.05 12.71 -4.27
C VAL A 395 8.54 11.51 -3.46
N ALA A 396 7.61 10.81 -2.81
CA ALA A 396 7.92 9.61 -2.02
C ALA A 396 8.27 8.41 -2.91
N LYS A 397 7.58 8.23 -4.04
CA LYS A 397 7.82 7.13 -4.99
C LYS A 397 7.53 7.53 -6.43
N VAL A 398 8.21 6.88 -7.36
CA VAL A 398 7.95 6.99 -8.80
C VAL A 398 7.78 5.60 -9.39
N PHE A 399 6.63 5.34 -10.02
CA PHE A 399 6.38 4.13 -10.78
C PHE A 399 6.55 4.43 -12.27
N LYS A 400 7.48 3.74 -12.92
CA LYS A 400 7.69 3.84 -14.37
C LYS A 400 6.76 2.88 -15.10
N LEU A 401 6.16 3.38 -16.18
CA LEU A 401 5.23 2.65 -17.03
C LEU A 401 5.79 2.55 -18.45
N ASP A 402 5.32 1.55 -19.19
CA ASP A 402 5.62 1.31 -20.60
C ASP A 402 4.79 2.18 -21.55
N LYS A 403 3.61 2.61 -21.11
CA LYS A 403 2.61 3.38 -21.88
C LYS A 403 2.31 4.72 -21.21
N GLN A 404 1.69 5.64 -21.97
CA GLN A 404 1.16 6.88 -21.41
C GLN A 404 0.03 6.57 -20.43
N CYS A 405 -0.01 7.28 -19.32
CA CYS A 405 -0.96 7.07 -18.22
C CYS A 405 -1.83 8.30 -18.01
N TYR A 406 -3.14 8.11 -17.90
CA TYR A 406 -4.13 9.17 -17.87
C TYR A 406 -5.00 9.05 -16.61
N GLY A 407 -6.19 8.46 -16.70
CA GLY A 407 -7.08 8.26 -15.56
C GLY A 407 -6.43 7.44 -14.43
N LEU A 408 -6.69 7.85 -13.18
CA LEU A 408 -6.10 7.25 -11.99
C LEU A 408 -7.14 7.14 -10.87
N SER A 409 -7.27 5.95 -10.27
CA SER A 409 -8.12 5.75 -9.09
C SER A 409 -7.51 4.78 -8.11
N PHE A 410 -7.64 5.06 -6.81
CA PHE A 410 -7.17 4.19 -5.74
C PHE A 410 -8.32 3.50 -5.02
N SER A 411 -8.25 2.17 -4.88
CA SER A 411 -9.17 1.38 -4.06
C SER A 411 -8.55 0.03 -3.75
N ASN A 412 -9.04 -0.64 -2.70
CA ASN A 412 -8.55 -1.96 -2.28
C ASN A 412 -7.01 -2.04 -2.17
N ASN A 413 -6.38 -0.97 -1.66
CA ASN A 413 -4.92 -0.85 -1.53
C ASN A 413 -4.13 -0.98 -2.85
N SER A 414 -4.78 -0.71 -3.98
CA SER A 414 -4.21 -0.79 -5.33
C SER A 414 -4.60 0.44 -6.16
N LEU A 415 -3.75 0.80 -7.12
CA LEU A 415 -3.99 1.86 -8.09
C LEU A 415 -4.49 1.25 -9.39
N ALA A 416 -5.66 1.67 -9.85
CA ALA A 416 -6.12 1.45 -11.21
C ALA A 416 -5.68 2.62 -12.09
N VAL A 417 -5.03 2.31 -13.21
CA VAL A 417 -4.41 3.30 -14.09
C VAL A 417 -4.86 3.05 -15.52
N GLY A 418 -5.41 4.06 -16.17
CA GLY A 418 -5.74 4.04 -17.59
C GLY A 418 -4.50 4.28 -18.43
N LEU A 419 -4.14 3.29 -19.25
CA LEU A 419 -3.01 3.31 -20.17
C LEU A 419 -3.52 3.31 -21.60
N THR A 420 -3.06 4.23 -22.44
CA THR A 420 -3.46 4.26 -23.85
C THR A 420 -2.26 4.36 -24.79
N CYS A 421 -2.31 3.63 -25.91
CA CYS A 421 -1.34 3.75 -26.99
C CYS A 421 -2.03 3.61 -28.35
N TRP A 422 -2.10 4.71 -29.12
CA TRP A 422 -2.48 4.84 -30.54
C TRP A 422 -3.86 4.27 -30.94
N ASN A 423 -4.25 3.06 -30.53
CA ASN A 423 -5.56 2.41 -30.68
C ASN A 423 -5.83 1.29 -29.63
N ASN A 424 -5.04 1.21 -28.55
CA ASN A 424 -5.21 0.19 -27.52
C ASN A 424 -5.29 0.85 -26.13
N ALA A 425 -6.42 0.63 -25.45
CA ALA A 425 -6.65 1.08 -24.09
C ALA A 425 -6.59 -0.12 -23.13
N GLU A 426 -5.83 0.07 -22.06
CA GLU A 426 -5.62 -0.94 -21.02
C GLU A 426 -5.80 -0.28 -19.66
N ILE A 427 -6.48 -0.96 -18.75
CA ILE A 427 -6.55 -0.60 -17.35
C ILE A 427 -5.60 -1.51 -16.60
N ARG A 428 -4.62 -0.93 -15.92
CA ARG A 428 -3.65 -1.68 -15.14
C ARG A 428 -3.86 -1.45 -13.66
N ILE A 429 -4.00 -2.54 -12.91
CA ILE A 429 -4.08 -2.54 -11.45
C ILE A 429 -2.67 -2.79 -10.91
N ILE A 430 -2.15 -1.84 -10.13
CA ILE A 430 -0.78 -1.81 -9.62
C ILE A 430 -0.82 -1.71 -8.09
N ASP A 431 0.01 -2.48 -7.41
CA ASP A 431 0.17 -2.34 -5.95
C ASP A 431 0.98 -1.09 -5.57
N LEU A 432 1.08 -0.79 -4.27
CA LEU A 432 1.86 0.34 -3.76
C LEU A 432 3.39 0.10 -3.77
N GLN A 433 3.84 -1.04 -4.28
CA GLN A 433 5.23 -1.38 -4.55
C GLN A 433 5.58 -1.14 -6.03
N GLY A 434 4.59 -0.89 -6.89
CA GLY A 434 4.76 -0.68 -8.33
C GLY A 434 4.66 -1.96 -9.15
N ASN A 435 4.26 -3.09 -8.55
CA ASN A 435 4.05 -4.33 -9.30
C ASN A 435 2.66 -4.35 -9.93
N THR A 436 2.61 -4.75 -11.20
CA THR A 436 1.35 -5.01 -11.89
C THR A 436 0.68 -6.24 -11.29
N LEU A 437 -0.47 -6.05 -10.66
CA LEU A 437 -1.34 -7.13 -10.20
C LEU A 437 -2.19 -7.67 -11.34
N LYS A 438 -2.66 -6.77 -12.21
CA LYS A 438 -3.58 -7.13 -13.30
C LYS A 438 -3.52 -6.14 -14.46
N SER A 439 -3.73 -6.64 -15.66
CA SER A 439 -3.91 -5.85 -16.89
C SER A 439 -5.22 -6.24 -17.54
N ILE A 440 -6.05 -5.25 -17.84
CA ILE A 440 -7.40 -5.41 -18.37
C ILE A 440 -7.45 -4.64 -19.69
N HIS A 441 -7.71 -5.33 -20.80
CA HIS A 441 -7.93 -4.64 -22.08
C HIS A 441 -9.36 -4.15 -22.16
N VAL A 442 -9.53 -2.89 -22.58
CA VAL A 442 -10.84 -2.23 -22.63
C VAL A 442 -11.08 -1.60 -24.00
N GLN A 443 -12.35 -1.46 -24.35
CA GLN A 443 -12.77 -0.79 -25.57
C GLN A 443 -12.78 0.71 -25.30
N SER A 444 -11.96 1.46 -26.03
CA SER A 444 -11.96 2.91 -25.98
C SER A 444 -11.48 3.44 -27.32
N GLU A 445 -12.24 4.38 -27.87
CA GLU A 445 -11.85 5.13 -29.07
C GLU A 445 -10.92 6.30 -28.72
N SER A 446 -10.77 6.62 -27.42
CA SER A 446 -9.91 7.72 -26.97
C SER A 446 -9.09 7.43 -25.72
N THR A 447 -8.38 8.47 -25.29
CA THR A 447 -7.71 8.53 -23.99
C THR A 447 -8.72 8.36 -22.85
N LEU A 448 -8.49 7.38 -21.97
CA LEU A 448 -9.27 7.18 -20.75
C LEU A 448 -9.07 8.38 -19.80
N LEU A 449 -9.95 9.39 -19.91
CA LEU A 449 -9.77 10.67 -19.23
C LEU A 449 -9.96 10.54 -17.72
N HIS A 450 -11.10 10.00 -17.30
CA HIS A 450 -11.43 9.79 -15.89
C HIS A 450 -11.86 8.36 -15.64
N MET A 451 -11.52 7.88 -14.44
CA MET A 451 -11.78 6.51 -14.04
C MET A 451 -12.09 6.44 -12.55
N VAL A 452 -12.98 5.52 -12.20
CA VAL A 452 -13.27 5.20 -10.81
C VAL A 452 -13.10 3.69 -10.61
N TYR A 453 -12.27 3.32 -9.65
CA TYR A 453 -12.04 1.94 -9.25
C TYR A 453 -12.71 1.68 -7.91
N CYS A 454 -13.73 0.82 -7.89
CA CYS A 454 -14.47 0.49 -6.66
C CYS A 454 -15.12 -0.88 -6.78
N TYR A 455 -15.23 -1.62 -5.66
CA TYR A 455 -15.90 -2.93 -5.60
C TYR A 455 -15.44 -3.94 -6.66
N ASP A 456 -14.14 -3.97 -6.98
CA ASP A 456 -13.56 -4.78 -8.06
C ASP A 456 -14.18 -4.50 -9.45
N ARG A 457 -14.68 -3.28 -9.64
CA ARG A 457 -15.17 -2.76 -10.92
C ARG A 457 -14.39 -1.52 -11.28
N VAL A 458 -14.21 -1.33 -12.56
CA VAL A 458 -13.66 -0.09 -13.08
C VAL A 458 -14.70 0.56 -13.98
N ILE A 459 -15.04 1.79 -13.63
CA ILE A 459 -15.90 2.65 -14.44
C ILE A 459 -15.00 3.69 -15.09
N TYR A 460 -15.15 3.90 -16.39
CA TYR A 460 -14.32 4.84 -17.15
C TYR A 460 -15.13 5.55 -18.21
N SER A 461 -14.73 6.80 -18.49
CA SER A 461 -15.31 7.59 -19.56
C SER A 461 -14.44 7.52 -20.81
N ASP A 462 -15.11 7.38 -21.95
CA ASP A 462 -14.51 7.51 -23.27
C ASP A 462 -15.03 8.80 -23.91
N TYR A 463 -14.13 9.79 -24.00
CA TYR A 463 -14.45 11.12 -24.49
C TYR A 463 -14.84 11.11 -25.97
N GLN A 464 -14.03 10.50 -26.85
CA GLN A 464 -14.36 10.49 -28.29
C GLN A 464 -15.46 9.46 -28.60
N GLY A 465 -15.47 8.33 -27.89
CA GLY A 465 -16.52 7.31 -28.04
C GLY A 465 -17.88 7.73 -27.48
N LYS A 466 -17.95 8.87 -26.77
CA LYS A 466 -19.18 9.42 -26.17
C LYS A 466 -19.89 8.39 -25.30
N ALA A 467 -19.11 7.72 -24.45
CA ALA A 467 -19.57 6.56 -23.71
C ALA A 467 -19.01 6.51 -22.29
N VAL A 468 -19.75 5.85 -21.40
CA VAL A 468 -19.26 5.44 -20.09
C VAL A 468 -19.42 3.93 -19.97
N TYR A 469 -18.36 3.27 -19.54
CA TYR A 469 -18.32 1.81 -19.44
C TYR A 469 -18.08 1.39 -17.99
N CYS A 470 -18.64 0.25 -17.62
CA CYS A 470 -18.29 -0.44 -16.39
C CYS A 470 -17.82 -1.85 -16.73
N VAL A 471 -16.62 -2.20 -16.27
CA VAL A 471 -16.04 -3.53 -16.41
C VAL A 471 -15.79 -4.13 -15.03
N ASP A 472 -15.91 -5.45 -14.91
CA ASP A 472 -15.47 -6.17 -13.71
C ASP A 472 -13.94 -6.32 -13.67
N GLY A 473 -13.41 -6.83 -12.57
CA GLY A 473 -11.99 -7.06 -12.39
C GLY A 473 -11.38 -8.00 -13.45
N SER A 474 -12.16 -8.82 -14.16
CA SER A 474 -11.67 -9.67 -15.27
C SER A 474 -11.61 -8.95 -16.62
N GLY A 475 -12.20 -7.75 -16.72
CA GLY A 475 -12.36 -7.02 -17.97
C GLY A 475 -13.66 -7.29 -18.70
N LYS A 476 -14.55 -8.12 -18.14
CA LYS A 476 -15.87 -8.33 -18.73
C LYS A 476 -16.72 -7.08 -18.51
N GLN A 477 -17.28 -6.57 -19.58
CA GLN A 477 -18.23 -5.47 -19.53
C GLN A 477 -19.50 -5.88 -18.75
N ILE A 478 -19.81 -5.10 -17.72
CA ILE A 478 -21.02 -5.22 -16.91
C ILE A 478 -22.14 -4.43 -17.58
N TRP A 479 -21.88 -3.17 -17.90
CA TRP A 479 -22.81 -2.28 -18.60
C TRP A 479 -22.04 -1.22 -19.38
N GLN A 480 -22.73 -0.58 -20.34
CA GLN A 480 -22.26 0.59 -21.06
C GLN A 480 -23.41 1.60 -21.18
N TYR A 481 -23.07 2.87 -21.20
CA TYR A 481 -24.02 3.97 -21.40
C TYR A 481 -23.53 4.84 -22.56
N THR A 482 -24.35 4.94 -23.61
CA THR A 482 -24.04 5.67 -24.85
C THR A 482 -25.16 6.63 -25.25
N GLN A 483 -26.17 6.81 -24.42
CA GLN A 483 -27.38 7.54 -24.78
C GLN A 483 -27.14 9.06 -24.73
N GLY A 484 -26.78 9.63 -25.87
CA GLY A 484 -26.77 11.06 -26.13
C GLY A 484 -25.72 11.84 -25.35
N LEU A 485 -24.62 11.22 -24.92
CA LEU A 485 -23.47 11.91 -24.35
C LEU A 485 -22.76 12.74 -25.42
N SER A 486 -22.19 13.88 -25.04
CA SER A 486 -21.38 14.71 -25.94
C SER A 486 -19.91 14.72 -25.54
N GLU A 487 -19.62 15.01 -24.26
CA GLU A 487 -18.26 15.03 -23.72
C GLU A 487 -18.29 14.57 -22.25
N PRO A 488 -18.31 13.25 -21.98
CA PRO A 488 -18.33 12.72 -20.62
C PRO A 488 -16.95 12.90 -19.97
N GLU A 489 -16.66 14.10 -19.50
CA GLU A 489 -15.35 14.47 -19.00
C GLU A 489 -15.13 13.95 -17.58
N GLY A 490 -16.09 14.08 -16.68
CA GLY A 490 -15.91 13.80 -15.25
C GLY A 490 -16.75 12.62 -14.76
N LEU A 491 -16.20 11.85 -13.81
CA LEU A 491 -16.87 10.71 -13.19
C LEU A 491 -16.70 10.69 -11.68
N CYS A 492 -17.78 10.41 -10.96
CA CYS A 492 -17.72 10.01 -9.56
C CYS A 492 -18.80 8.96 -9.24
N ILE A 493 -18.70 8.35 -8.06
CA ILE A 493 -19.66 7.34 -7.59
C ILE A 493 -20.22 7.80 -6.25
N ASP A 494 -21.53 7.63 -6.09
CA ASP A 494 -22.23 7.93 -4.83
C ASP A 494 -22.07 6.81 -3.77
N THR A 495 -22.71 6.96 -2.61
CA THR A 495 -22.64 5.95 -1.53
C THR A 495 -23.31 4.62 -1.86
N TYR A 496 -24.19 4.59 -2.86
CA TYR A 496 -25.00 3.43 -3.25
C TYR A 496 -24.41 2.69 -4.48
N GLY A 497 -23.36 3.24 -5.09
CA GLY A 497 -22.69 2.68 -6.26
C GLY A 497 -23.23 3.19 -7.59
N ASN A 498 -24.05 4.24 -7.59
CA ASN A 498 -24.53 4.89 -8.81
C ASN A 498 -23.44 5.81 -9.36
N THR A 499 -23.32 5.82 -10.68
CA THR A 499 -22.29 6.60 -11.38
C THR A 499 -22.86 7.96 -11.74
N ILE A 500 -22.19 9.03 -11.31
CA ILE A 500 -22.53 10.40 -11.70
C ILE A 500 -21.51 10.85 -12.75
N VAL A 501 -22.02 11.37 -13.85
CA VAL A 501 -21.24 11.78 -15.01
C VAL A 501 -21.45 13.27 -15.26
N ALA A 502 -20.34 13.98 -15.40
CA ALA A 502 -20.32 15.34 -15.94
C ALA A 502 -20.19 15.26 -17.46
N ASP A 503 -21.27 15.59 -18.17
CA ASP A 503 -21.33 15.60 -19.63
C ASP A 503 -21.18 17.04 -20.12
N GLY A 504 -19.92 17.47 -20.22
CA GLY A 504 -19.49 18.84 -20.44
C GLY A 504 -20.15 19.47 -21.66
N GLY A 505 -20.03 18.81 -22.81
CA GLY A 505 -20.56 19.29 -24.09
C GLY A 505 -22.08 19.27 -24.21
N SER A 506 -22.80 18.88 -23.16
CA SER A 506 -24.27 19.01 -23.05
C SER A 506 -24.69 19.77 -21.80
N ASP A 507 -23.74 20.42 -21.11
CA ASP A 507 -23.97 21.29 -19.95
C ASP A 507 -24.83 20.65 -18.86
N ARG A 508 -24.61 19.36 -18.62
CA ARG A 508 -25.48 18.57 -17.74
C ARG A 508 -24.71 17.60 -16.86
N ILE A 509 -25.36 17.24 -15.75
CA ILE A 509 -24.93 16.16 -14.85
C ILE A 509 -25.98 15.07 -14.91
N ILE A 510 -25.55 13.83 -15.19
CA ILE A 510 -26.43 12.65 -15.21
C ILE A 510 -26.02 11.66 -14.13
N VAL A 511 -26.98 10.89 -13.62
CA VAL A 511 -26.74 9.72 -12.79
C VAL A 511 -27.19 8.46 -13.52
N ILE A 512 -26.39 7.41 -13.42
CA ILE A 512 -26.62 6.08 -13.97
C ILE A 512 -26.65 5.11 -12.80
N SER A 513 -27.66 4.24 -12.76
CA SER A 513 -27.80 3.23 -11.71
C SER A 513 -26.59 2.30 -11.67
N LYS A 514 -26.31 1.70 -10.50
CA LYS A 514 -25.17 0.77 -10.31
C LYS A 514 -25.11 -0.41 -11.30
N ASP A 515 -26.25 -0.80 -11.86
CA ASP A 515 -26.42 -1.86 -12.86
C ASP A 515 -26.55 -1.34 -14.30
N GLY A 516 -26.55 -0.02 -14.49
CA GLY A 516 -26.60 0.63 -15.79
C GLY A 516 -27.97 0.58 -16.49
N GLN A 517 -29.03 0.14 -15.81
CA GLN A 517 -30.36 -0.01 -16.41
C GLN A 517 -31.13 1.31 -16.48
N ASP A 518 -31.00 2.15 -15.45
CA ASP A 518 -31.72 3.41 -15.35
C ASP A 518 -30.75 4.59 -15.40
N SER A 519 -31.24 5.71 -15.91
CA SER A 519 -30.50 6.97 -15.88
C SER A 519 -31.43 8.16 -15.65
N LYS A 520 -30.90 9.22 -15.03
CA LYS A 520 -31.64 10.46 -14.78
C LYS A 520 -30.71 11.66 -14.95
N VAL A 521 -31.23 12.72 -15.55
CA VAL A 521 -30.54 14.02 -15.58
C VAL A 521 -30.77 14.73 -14.25
N LEU A 522 -29.69 15.04 -13.53
CA LEU A 522 -29.71 15.72 -12.25
C LEU A 522 -29.67 17.25 -12.40
N ILE A 523 -28.88 17.72 -13.37
CA ILE A 523 -28.78 19.14 -13.74
C ILE A 523 -28.81 19.21 -15.26
N ASN A 524 -29.64 20.09 -15.82
CA ASN A 524 -29.77 20.32 -17.28
C ASN A 524 -29.94 21.81 -17.60
N ASN A 525 -29.46 22.68 -16.70
CA ASN A 525 -29.66 24.11 -16.79
C ASN A 525 -28.33 24.79 -17.04
N HIS A 526 -28.23 25.38 -18.23
CA HIS A 526 -27.04 26.07 -18.71
C HIS A 526 -26.69 27.32 -17.87
N ASP A 527 -27.66 27.88 -17.14
CA ASP A 527 -27.43 28.97 -16.19
C ASP A 527 -26.83 28.46 -14.87
N GLU A 528 -27.11 27.19 -14.51
CA GLU A 528 -26.61 26.55 -13.29
C GLU A 528 -25.23 25.92 -13.47
N LEU A 529 -24.86 25.40 -14.64
CA LEU A 529 -23.51 24.87 -14.95
C LEU A 529 -23.21 25.04 -16.45
N GLN A 530 -21.96 25.36 -16.79
CA GLN A 530 -21.48 25.47 -18.18
C GLN A 530 -20.22 24.61 -18.35
N LEU A 531 -20.19 23.72 -19.34
CA LEU A 531 -19.06 22.84 -19.65
C LEU A 531 -18.48 22.16 -18.37
N PRO A 532 -19.29 21.41 -17.60
CA PRO A 532 -18.80 20.73 -16.41
C PRO A 532 -17.74 19.68 -16.78
N GLN A 533 -16.55 19.78 -16.20
CA GLN A 533 -15.40 18.94 -16.60
C GLN A 533 -15.04 17.84 -15.58
N CYS A 534 -14.96 18.23 -14.31
CA CYS A 534 -14.57 17.35 -13.21
C CYS A 534 -15.63 17.42 -12.12
N ILE A 535 -15.90 16.28 -11.49
CA ILE A 535 -16.84 16.19 -10.37
C ILE A 535 -16.26 15.26 -9.31
N CYS A 536 -16.26 15.68 -8.06
CA CYS A 536 -15.83 14.83 -6.96
C CYS A 536 -16.63 15.07 -5.68
N PHE A 537 -16.88 14.00 -4.93
CA PHE A 537 -17.55 14.07 -3.64
C PHE A 537 -16.59 14.46 -2.53
N SER A 538 -17.09 15.24 -1.59
CA SER A 538 -16.48 15.42 -0.29
C SER A 538 -16.53 14.10 0.47
N LYS A 539 -15.36 13.62 0.90
CA LYS A 539 -15.23 12.40 1.71
C LYS A 539 -15.80 12.54 3.11
N HIS A 540 -16.16 13.74 3.55
CA HIS A 540 -16.75 14.02 4.87
C HIS A 540 -18.26 13.78 4.92
N THR A 541 -18.97 14.23 3.91
CA THR A 541 -20.44 14.33 3.91
C THR A 541 -21.09 13.25 3.06
N GLU A 542 -20.33 12.63 2.15
CA GLU A 542 -20.76 11.61 1.18
C GLU A 542 -21.98 11.99 0.31
N SER A 543 -22.45 13.23 0.44
CA SER A 543 -23.66 13.80 -0.17
C SER A 543 -23.41 15.22 -0.71
N SER A 544 -22.25 15.83 -0.44
CA SER A 544 -21.87 17.10 -1.06
C SER A 544 -20.51 16.97 -1.74
N GLY A 545 -20.21 17.88 -2.66
CA GLY A 545 -18.98 17.84 -3.44
C GLY A 545 -18.76 19.08 -4.27
N VAL A 546 -17.82 19.00 -5.21
CA VAL A 546 -17.42 20.11 -6.06
C VAL A 546 -17.44 19.68 -7.52
N ILE A 547 -17.93 20.57 -8.38
CA ILE A 547 -17.90 20.46 -9.83
C ILE A 547 -17.07 21.62 -10.39
N SER A 548 -16.22 21.35 -11.38
CA SER A 548 -15.58 22.41 -12.15
C SER A 548 -16.47 22.84 -13.30
N ASP A 549 -16.57 24.14 -13.52
CA ASP A 549 -17.47 24.82 -14.47
C ASP A 549 -16.67 25.83 -15.30
N TYR A 550 -17.12 26.08 -16.54
CA TYR A 550 -16.61 27.04 -17.51
C TYR A 550 -15.11 26.86 -17.80
N LEU A 551 -14.75 25.67 -18.29
CA LEU A 551 -13.34 25.27 -18.51
C LEU A 551 -12.48 25.36 -17.25
N GLY A 552 -13.08 25.17 -16.08
CA GLY A 552 -12.41 25.24 -14.78
C GLY A 552 -12.19 26.64 -14.24
N THR A 553 -12.92 27.65 -14.74
CA THR A 553 -12.88 29.02 -14.20
C THR A 553 -13.70 29.16 -12.92
N TYR A 554 -14.71 28.32 -12.73
CA TYR A 554 -15.56 28.31 -11.56
C TYR A 554 -15.57 26.94 -10.89
N LEU A 555 -15.73 26.93 -9.58
CA LEU A 555 -16.05 25.74 -8.79
C LEU A 555 -17.46 25.88 -8.23
N ALA A 556 -18.32 24.90 -8.51
CA ALA A 556 -19.68 24.83 -8.02
C ALA A 556 -19.77 23.77 -6.91
N ASN A 557 -20.11 24.20 -5.70
CA ASN A 557 -20.42 23.30 -4.59
C ASN A 557 -21.82 22.73 -4.80
N PHE A 558 -21.94 21.41 -4.77
CA PHE A 558 -23.21 20.73 -4.93
C PHE A 558 -23.59 19.91 -3.70
N ASN A 559 -24.88 19.68 -3.55
CA ASN A 559 -25.47 18.78 -2.58
C ASN A 559 -26.43 17.80 -3.28
N LEU A 560 -26.32 16.53 -2.93
CA LEU A 560 -27.06 15.41 -3.47
C LEU A 560 -27.96 14.84 -2.38
N SER A 561 -29.27 14.85 -2.63
CA SER A 561 -30.27 14.28 -1.73
C SER A 561 -31.06 13.16 -2.39
N TYR A 562 -31.44 12.19 -1.56
CA TYR A 562 -32.33 11.08 -1.89
C TYR A 562 -33.65 11.39 -1.17
N LYS A 563 -34.68 11.81 -1.89
CA LYS A 563 -35.95 12.24 -1.30
C LYS A 563 -37.07 11.23 -1.47
#